data_AF-A0A2P6TET3-F1
#
_entry.id   AF-A0A2P6TET3-F1
#
_cell.length_a   1.000
_cell.length_b   1.000
_cell.length_c   1.000
_cell.angle_alpha   90.00
_cell.angle_beta   90.00
_cell.angle_gamma   90.00
#
_symmetry.space_group_name_H-M   'P 1'
#
loop_
_entity.id
_entity.type
_entity.pdbx_description
1 polymer ?
#
loop_
_entity_poly.entity_id
_entity_poly.type
_entity_poly.pdbx_seq_one_letter_code
_entity_poly.pdbx_strand_id
1 'polypeptide(L)'
;MGDDAEALRKELQKKVKSQEGKLATLTAINSALQSENEGLRQRLAQAAAPATATEREVQELQEEFARRLGQADRAIAALQDDKERLRAQLALASQGSGASEARLAEKEEALAQLQAEGEKLSRRNGELEAAARRVRAQLRDAEADKERLAGRITKLESQLAAATERAEAAEHELAAVQEDADAELQRLQQEAAEQLAEARQAAAAAREQTEQQSARESAEALSAAIEREAELRAALADATARLQAAAADWADREADLRGEAADLEARLRQAEGAAQALQSGAGDATRPLLRQIESMAAAQQQQQQVARETEHELRQQLRAAEQRAAAAAEAYRQAEERLAAAQVSAAAADRAAGEANSAADAARQQAAAEQQRSQSLQQELEAARQAAAAASAAAAEQVAEQQQQAGWEGERSDDEMDALVRSMTALAPSSSGALGTAAALGEDSGASPHAPPPRLPVSTASASDARLALIEQQLLVAEQQRDAANQQLLEALQRADAAAAGAAQRAALQQRLQELEARLSLMLELLGERNERIEQLELDVQEMRHIFHQQLSLAADQLFAARRQLEVRDGQQLEVRDGQQQEQQQQQQQKQPLEEQQQAQQRQAEAAR
;
A
#
# COMPACT_ATOMS: atom_id res chain seq x y z
N MET A 1 222.16 101.68 21.01
CA MET A 1 221.65 101.40 22.37
C MET A 1 220.48 102.33 22.62
N GLY A 2 219.35 101.85 23.12
CA GLY A 2 218.29 102.72 23.64
C GLY A 2 216.88 102.37 23.18
N ASP A 3 216.50 102.76 21.97
CA ASP A 3 215.08 103.01 21.66
C ASP A 3 214.29 101.83 21.03
N ASP A 4 214.93 100.85 20.39
CA ASP A 4 214.20 99.77 19.69
C ASP A 4 213.64 98.68 20.63
N ALA A 5 214.19 98.52 21.83
CA ALA A 5 213.74 97.50 22.79
C ALA A 5 212.44 97.91 23.53
N GLU A 6 212.19 99.21 23.66
CA GLU A 6 211.00 99.73 24.36
C GLU A 6 209.75 99.74 23.44
N ALA A 7 209.96 99.93 22.13
CA ALA A 7 208.91 99.82 21.12
C ALA A 7 208.33 98.40 21.04
N LEU A 8 209.19 97.37 21.04
CA LEU A 8 208.77 95.96 20.99
C LEU A 8 207.99 95.54 22.24
N ARG A 9 208.34 96.07 23.41
CA ARG A 9 207.64 95.77 24.67
C ARG A 9 206.23 96.37 24.68
N LYS A 10 206.07 97.61 24.19
CA LYS A 10 204.75 98.25 24.03
C LYS A 10 203.89 97.54 22.99
N GLU A 11 204.49 97.02 21.92
CA GLU A 11 203.75 96.27 20.90
C GLU A 11 203.28 94.90 21.42
N LEU A 12 204.13 94.18 22.16
CA LEU A 12 203.76 92.92 22.83
C LEU A 12 202.66 93.13 23.88
N GLN A 13 202.74 94.22 24.66
CA GLN A 13 201.72 94.52 25.67
C GLN A 13 200.36 94.87 25.04
N LYS A 14 200.35 95.50 23.86
CA LYS A 14 199.12 95.69 23.06
C LYS A 14 198.57 94.37 22.52
N LYS A 15 199.43 93.46 22.06
CA LYS A 15 199.00 92.13 21.57
C LYS A 15 198.43 91.27 22.69
N VAL A 16 198.99 91.30 23.90
CA VAL A 16 198.46 90.58 25.06
C VAL A 16 197.07 91.11 25.44
N LYS A 17 196.89 92.44 25.56
CA LYS A 17 195.56 93.03 25.83
C LYS A 17 194.53 92.71 24.74
N SER A 18 194.97 92.65 23.48
CA SER A 18 194.09 92.25 22.37
C SER A 18 193.68 90.78 22.45
N GLN A 19 194.58 89.89 22.88
CA GLN A 19 194.28 88.46 23.06
C GLN A 19 193.43 88.19 24.31
N GLU A 20 193.63 88.93 25.39
CA GLU A 20 192.76 88.88 26.58
C GLU A 20 191.32 89.31 26.25
N GLY A 21 191.15 90.33 25.41
CA GLY A 21 189.83 90.74 24.90
C GLY A 21 189.16 89.65 24.04
N LYS A 22 189.93 88.88 23.26
CA LYS A 22 189.41 87.76 22.46
C LYS A 22 189.05 86.53 23.31
N LEU A 23 189.77 86.28 24.39
CA LEU A 23 189.44 85.20 25.34
C LEU A 23 188.17 85.53 26.13
N ALA A 24 187.98 86.79 26.52
CA ALA A 24 186.75 87.23 27.18
C ALA A 24 185.52 87.07 26.27
N THR A 25 185.63 87.42 24.98
CA THR A 25 184.52 87.22 24.02
C THR A 25 184.27 85.74 23.73
N LEU A 26 185.29 84.90 23.61
CA LEU A 26 185.10 83.46 23.44
C LEU A 26 184.46 82.81 24.68
N THR A 27 184.77 83.29 25.89
CA THR A 27 184.14 82.78 27.11
C THR A 27 182.66 83.15 27.18
N ALA A 28 182.29 84.39 26.79
CA ALA A 28 180.90 84.83 26.72
C ALA A 28 180.08 84.05 25.67
N ILE A 29 180.68 83.77 24.50
CA ILE A 29 180.05 82.95 23.45
C ILE A 29 179.84 81.51 23.93
N ASN A 30 180.79 80.94 24.67
CA ASN A 30 180.67 79.57 25.18
C ASN A 30 179.55 79.45 26.23
N SER A 31 179.40 80.43 27.14
CA SER A 31 178.27 80.46 28.08
C SER A 31 176.91 80.63 27.38
N ALA A 32 176.83 81.40 26.29
CA ALA A 32 175.60 81.55 25.51
C ALA A 32 175.19 80.23 24.83
N LEU A 33 176.16 79.51 24.25
CA LEU A 33 175.93 78.20 23.63
C LEU A 33 175.58 77.10 24.65
N GLN A 34 176.09 77.18 25.88
CA GLN A 34 175.69 76.27 26.95
C GLN A 34 174.23 76.51 27.37
N SER A 35 173.81 77.77 27.52
CA SER A 35 172.42 78.15 27.79
C SER A 35 171.47 77.69 26.67
N GLU A 36 171.89 77.83 25.40
CA GLU A 36 171.09 77.39 24.26
C GLU A 36 170.97 75.86 24.17
N ASN A 37 172.04 75.12 24.50
CA ASN A 37 172.00 73.66 24.59
C ASN A 37 171.10 73.15 25.72
N GLU A 38 171.08 73.83 26.88
CA GLU A 38 170.14 73.49 27.96
C GLU A 38 168.69 73.78 27.56
N GLY A 39 168.44 74.90 26.87
CA GLY A 39 167.12 75.23 26.31
C GLY A 39 166.64 74.22 25.26
N LEU A 40 167.52 73.74 24.39
CA LEU A 40 167.19 72.70 23.40
C LEU A 40 166.93 71.34 24.06
N ARG A 41 167.67 70.97 25.11
CA ARG A 41 167.40 69.74 25.88
C ARG A 41 166.06 69.80 26.62
N GLN A 42 165.68 70.95 27.18
CA GLN A 42 164.34 71.13 27.77
C GLN A 42 163.23 71.03 26.73
N ARG A 43 163.41 71.59 25.53
CA ARG A 43 162.42 71.46 24.44
C ARG A 43 162.31 70.02 23.93
N LEU A 44 163.42 69.28 23.89
CA LEU A 44 163.42 67.87 23.49
C LEU A 44 162.78 66.97 24.58
N ALA A 45 162.97 67.30 25.85
CA ALA A 45 162.27 66.65 26.97
C ALA A 45 160.76 66.95 26.98
N GLN A 46 160.35 68.18 26.61
CA GLN A 46 158.94 68.54 26.46
C GLN A 46 158.27 67.91 25.23
N ALA A 47 159.02 67.62 24.17
CA ALA A 47 158.54 66.89 23.00
C ALA A 47 158.54 65.36 23.18
N ALA A 48 159.23 64.83 24.19
CA ALA A 48 159.42 63.39 24.43
C ALA A 48 158.56 62.82 25.58
N ALA A 49 157.56 63.55 26.09
CA ALA A 49 156.58 63.04 27.04
C ALA A 49 155.20 62.82 26.37
N PRO A 50 154.45 61.75 26.73
CA PRO A 50 153.93 60.80 25.75
C PRO A 50 152.44 60.97 25.37
N ALA A 51 152.15 60.60 24.11
CA ALA A 51 150.83 60.37 23.53
C ALA A 51 150.05 59.24 24.25
N THR A 52 149.28 59.58 25.27
CA THR A 52 148.38 58.64 25.97
C THR A 52 146.93 59.13 26.11
N ALA A 53 146.66 60.40 25.79
CA ALA A 53 145.31 60.97 25.81
C ALA A 53 144.54 60.71 24.50
N THR A 54 145.18 60.92 23.35
CA THR A 54 144.54 60.76 22.03
C THR A 54 144.24 59.32 21.65
N GLU A 55 145.07 58.35 22.05
CA GLU A 55 144.80 56.93 21.81
C GLU A 55 143.63 56.41 22.66
N ARG A 56 143.45 56.93 23.89
CA ARG A 56 142.30 56.59 24.74
C ARG A 56 140.99 57.14 24.19
N GLU A 57 140.98 58.40 23.73
CA GLU A 57 139.79 58.99 23.12
C GLU A 57 139.35 58.23 21.85
N VAL A 58 140.29 57.74 21.04
CA VAL A 58 139.96 56.93 19.85
C VAL A 58 139.40 55.55 20.24
N GLN A 59 139.93 54.91 21.29
CA GLN A 59 139.39 53.65 21.81
C GLN A 59 138.00 53.83 22.43
N GLU A 60 137.78 54.90 23.21
CA GLU A 60 136.48 55.22 23.79
C GLU A 60 135.42 55.46 22.69
N LEU A 61 135.76 56.18 21.62
CA LEU A 61 134.87 56.36 20.47
C LEU A 61 134.59 55.04 19.74
N GLN A 62 135.59 54.18 19.56
CA GLN A 62 135.39 52.86 18.94
C GLN A 62 134.48 51.96 19.79
N GLU A 63 134.64 51.96 21.11
CA GLU A 63 133.76 51.25 22.03
C GLU A 63 132.33 51.84 22.03
N GLU A 64 132.18 53.16 21.93
CA GLU A 64 130.88 53.81 21.84
C GLU A 64 130.17 53.48 20.51
N PHE A 65 130.88 53.48 19.38
CA PHE A 65 130.33 53.06 18.09
C PHE A 65 129.95 51.58 18.09
N ALA A 66 130.79 50.71 18.66
CA ALA A 66 130.46 49.29 18.81
C ALA A 66 129.22 49.08 19.69
N ARG A 67 129.07 49.86 20.77
CA ARG A 67 127.86 49.85 21.61
C ARG A 67 126.63 50.32 20.86
N ARG A 68 126.71 51.45 20.13
CA ARG A 68 125.57 51.99 19.36
C ARG A 68 125.15 51.06 18.23
N LEU A 69 126.12 50.46 17.53
CA LEU A 69 125.84 49.48 16.48
C LEU A 69 125.18 48.23 17.08
N GLY A 70 125.71 47.70 18.18
CA GLY A 70 125.10 46.56 18.88
C GLY A 70 123.71 46.85 19.46
N GLN A 71 123.41 48.10 19.83
CA GLN A 71 122.07 48.52 20.22
C GLN A 71 121.12 48.62 19.02
N ALA A 72 121.60 49.16 17.89
CA ALA A 72 120.83 49.23 16.65
C ALA A 72 120.51 47.84 16.10
N ASP A 73 121.47 46.91 16.10
CA ASP A 73 121.27 45.54 15.64
C ASP A 73 120.25 44.78 16.51
N ARG A 74 120.30 44.96 17.84
CA ARG A 74 119.28 44.40 18.74
C ARG A 74 117.90 45.01 18.49
N ALA A 75 117.82 46.30 18.20
CA ALA A 75 116.56 46.96 17.86
C ALA A 75 116.00 46.44 16.52
N ILE A 76 116.86 46.20 15.54
CA ILE A 76 116.46 45.61 14.25
C ILE A 76 115.98 44.17 14.45
N ALA A 77 116.69 43.35 15.23
CA ALA A 77 116.26 42.00 15.56
C ALA A 77 114.91 41.99 16.28
N ALA A 78 114.71 42.87 17.27
CA ALA A 78 113.42 43.01 17.95
C ALA A 78 112.29 43.44 17.00
N LEU A 79 112.55 44.38 16.08
CA LEU A 79 111.57 44.80 15.07
C LEU A 79 111.28 43.71 14.03
N GLN A 80 112.26 42.85 13.72
CA GLN A 80 112.07 41.68 12.86
C GLN A 80 111.19 40.64 13.56
N ASP A 81 111.47 40.33 14.82
CA ASP A 81 110.63 39.45 15.64
C ASP A 81 109.20 40.01 15.76
N ASP A 82 109.05 41.31 16.01
CA ASP A 82 107.73 41.96 16.08
C ASP A 82 107.00 41.93 14.73
N LYS A 83 107.71 42.14 13.62
CA LYS A 83 107.14 42.03 12.27
C LYS A 83 106.68 40.61 11.96
N GLU A 84 107.47 39.61 12.32
CA GLU A 84 107.12 38.20 12.14
C GLU A 84 105.93 37.83 13.03
N ARG A 85 105.93 38.30 14.28
CA ARG A 85 104.81 38.14 15.21
C ARG A 85 103.53 38.79 14.71
N LEU A 86 103.60 40.01 14.17
CA LEU A 86 102.45 40.71 13.59
C LEU A 86 101.94 40.03 12.32
N ARG A 87 102.83 39.50 11.47
CA ARG A 87 102.44 38.69 10.31
C ARG A 87 101.75 37.39 10.72
N ALA A 88 102.26 36.72 11.74
CA ALA A 88 101.64 35.52 12.30
C ALA A 88 100.25 35.85 12.89
N GLN A 89 100.11 36.96 13.61
CA GLN A 89 98.82 37.42 14.13
C GLN A 89 97.82 37.78 13.02
N LEU A 90 98.25 38.45 11.96
CA LEU A 90 97.41 38.78 10.80
C LEU A 90 96.95 37.52 10.06
N ALA A 91 97.83 36.54 9.88
CA ALA A 91 97.50 35.27 9.24
C ALA A 91 96.51 34.44 10.10
N LEU A 92 96.65 34.47 11.43
CA LEU A 92 95.71 33.81 12.33
C LEU A 92 94.34 34.51 12.31
N ALA A 93 94.31 35.85 12.27
CA ALA A 93 93.08 36.63 12.23
C ALA A 93 92.32 36.47 10.90
N SER A 94 93.02 36.41 9.76
CA SER A 94 92.39 36.18 8.46
C SER A 94 91.84 34.75 8.32
N GLN A 95 92.49 33.74 8.91
CA GLN A 95 91.95 32.38 9.00
C GLN A 95 90.72 32.30 9.91
N GLY A 96 90.65 33.09 10.98
CA GLY A 96 89.49 33.19 11.87
C GLY A 96 88.24 33.80 11.21
N SER A 97 88.42 34.78 10.30
CA SER A 97 87.32 35.43 9.57
C SER A 97 86.59 34.45 8.66
N GLY A 98 87.30 33.69 7.84
CA GLY A 98 86.70 32.76 6.88
C GLY A 98 85.90 31.63 7.53
N ALA A 99 86.38 31.10 8.67
CA ALA A 99 85.64 30.07 9.42
C ALA A 99 84.37 30.64 10.09
N SER A 100 84.39 31.91 10.51
CA SER A 100 83.23 32.59 11.07
C SER A 100 82.19 32.95 10.00
N GLU A 101 82.64 33.36 8.81
CA GLU A 101 81.80 33.67 7.65
C GLU A 101 81.12 32.40 7.10
N ALA A 102 81.85 31.28 6.98
CA ALA A 102 81.28 30.00 6.57
C ALA A 102 80.19 29.51 7.55
N ARG A 103 80.45 29.60 8.87
CA ARG A 103 79.46 29.27 9.90
C ARG A 103 78.26 30.22 9.90
N LEU A 104 78.47 31.48 9.52
CA LEU A 104 77.40 32.45 9.41
C LEU A 104 76.54 32.15 8.17
N ALA A 105 77.15 31.83 7.04
CA ALA A 105 76.45 31.36 5.83
C ALA A 105 75.66 30.07 6.06
N GLU A 106 76.24 29.07 6.75
CA GLU A 106 75.54 27.84 7.15
C GLU A 106 74.33 28.13 8.05
N LYS A 107 74.47 29.07 9.01
CA LYS A 107 73.37 29.51 9.86
C LYS A 107 72.30 30.29 9.10
N GLU A 108 72.69 31.13 8.15
CA GLU A 108 71.76 31.87 7.28
C GLU A 108 70.98 30.91 6.37
N GLU A 109 71.65 29.89 5.81
CA GLU A 109 70.99 28.83 5.05
C GLU A 109 70.03 28.02 5.93
N ALA A 110 70.44 27.63 7.14
CA ALA A 110 69.57 26.95 8.09
C ALA A 110 68.37 27.83 8.50
N LEU A 111 68.56 29.14 8.68
CA LEU A 111 67.46 30.08 8.95
C LEU A 111 66.51 30.19 7.74
N ALA A 112 67.04 30.23 6.52
CA ALA A 112 66.22 30.26 5.30
C ALA A 112 65.42 28.96 5.14
N GLN A 113 66.03 27.81 5.43
CA GLN A 113 65.34 26.51 5.43
C GLN A 113 64.24 26.47 6.50
N LEU A 114 64.53 26.87 7.74
CA LEU A 114 63.55 26.95 8.82
C LEU A 114 62.42 27.93 8.53
N GLN A 115 62.70 29.07 7.87
CA GLN A 115 61.67 30.01 7.42
C GLN A 115 60.78 29.38 6.35
N ALA A 116 61.35 28.73 5.33
CA ALA A 116 60.59 28.05 4.29
C ALA A 116 59.74 26.89 4.85
N GLU A 117 60.27 26.13 5.81
CA GLU A 117 59.51 25.10 6.54
C GLU A 117 58.41 25.72 7.40
N GLY A 118 58.70 26.83 8.09
CA GLY A 118 57.73 27.59 8.87
C GLY A 118 56.57 28.12 8.01
N GLU A 119 56.86 28.64 6.82
CA GLU A 119 55.84 29.07 5.86
C GLU A 119 55.01 27.90 5.33
N LYS A 120 55.65 26.76 5.00
CA LYS A 120 54.94 25.55 4.57
C LYS A 120 54.03 25.00 5.66
N LEU A 121 54.51 24.95 6.91
CA LEU A 121 53.73 24.52 8.06
C LEU A 121 52.59 25.49 8.36
N SER A 122 52.83 26.80 8.26
CA SER A 122 51.80 27.84 8.41
C SER A 122 50.68 27.68 7.35
N ARG A 123 51.04 27.47 6.08
CA ARG A 123 50.06 27.20 5.01
C ARG A 123 49.27 25.92 5.26
N ARG A 124 49.95 24.82 5.59
CA ARG A 124 49.29 23.54 5.94
C ARG A 124 48.36 23.68 7.14
N ASN A 125 48.79 24.41 8.18
CA ASN A 125 47.94 24.65 9.34
C ASN A 125 46.69 25.47 8.95
N GLY A 126 46.84 26.50 8.12
CA GLY A 126 45.70 27.25 7.58
C GLY A 126 44.73 26.39 6.75
N GLU A 127 45.24 25.48 5.92
CA GLU A 127 44.42 24.53 5.15
C GLU A 127 43.69 23.53 6.05
N LEU A 128 44.37 22.97 7.06
CA LEU A 128 43.76 22.06 8.03
C LEU A 128 42.71 22.77 8.88
N GLU A 129 42.95 24.02 9.30
CA GLU A 129 41.97 24.83 10.02
C GLU A 129 40.74 25.14 9.14
N ALA A 130 40.94 25.45 7.86
CA ALA A 130 39.84 25.67 6.92
C ALA A 130 39.04 24.37 6.68
N ALA A 131 39.72 23.23 6.52
CA ALA A 131 39.08 21.92 6.40
C ALA A 131 38.29 21.56 7.68
N ALA A 132 38.86 21.77 8.86
CA ALA A 132 38.19 21.54 10.13
C ALA A 132 36.94 22.41 10.30
N ARG A 133 36.99 23.69 9.86
CA ARG A 133 35.80 24.56 9.84
C ARG A 133 34.72 24.03 8.90
N ARG A 134 35.07 23.55 7.71
CA ARG A 134 34.12 22.95 6.77
C ARG A 134 33.46 21.69 7.34
N VAL A 135 34.24 20.76 7.88
CA VAL A 135 33.71 19.53 8.50
C VAL A 135 32.79 19.86 9.66
N ARG A 136 33.14 20.84 10.50
CA ARG A 136 32.25 21.30 11.59
C ARG A 136 30.95 21.92 11.08
N ALA A 137 30.98 22.64 9.96
CA ALA A 137 29.75 23.17 9.34
C ALA A 137 28.88 22.03 8.79
N GLN A 138 29.47 21.09 8.05
CA GLN A 138 28.78 19.92 7.51
C GLN A 138 28.16 19.05 8.63
N LEU A 139 28.86 18.88 9.75
CA LEU A 139 28.33 18.15 10.91
C LEU A 139 27.08 18.83 11.48
N ARG A 140 27.10 20.16 11.63
CA ARG A 140 25.93 20.93 12.10
C ARG A 140 24.74 20.83 11.13
N ASP A 141 25.00 20.90 9.83
CA ASP A 141 23.95 20.76 8.82
C ASP A 141 23.34 19.34 8.86
N ALA A 142 24.18 18.31 8.97
CA ALA A 142 23.73 16.92 9.12
C ALA A 142 22.95 16.67 10.42
N GLU A 143 23.37 17.28 11.54
CA GLU A 143 22.64 17.24 12.82
C GLU A 143 21.26 17.91 12.69
N ALA A 144 21.18 19.07 12.04
CA ALA A 144 19.91 19.76 11.80
C ALA A 144 18.97 18.94 10.90
N ASP A 145 19.49 18.29 9.86
CA ASP A 145 18.69 17.41 9.00
C ASP A 145 18.23 16.14 9.73
N LYS A 146 19.08 15.56 10.60
CA LYS A 146 18.69 14.45 11.48
C LYS A 146 17.53 14.84 12.40
N GLU A 147 17.57 16.02 13.02
CA GLU A 147 16.48 16.51 13.87
C GLU A 147 15.18 16.72 13.08
N ARG A 148 15.26 17.27 11.86
CA ARG A 148 14.09 17.43 10.96
C ARG A 148 13.49 16.08 10.57
N LEU A 149 14.33 15.11 10.20
CA LEU A 149 13.88 13.77 9.83
C LEU A 149 13.25 13.05 11.04
N ALA A 150 13.86 13.15 12.22
CA ALA A 150 13.29 12.61 13.46
C ALA A 150 11.90 13.19 13.74
N GLY A 151 11.73 14.52 13.64
CA GLY A 151 10.42 15.16 13.81
C GLY A 151 9.38 14.71 12.77
N ARG A 152 9.80 14.44 11.53
CA ARG A 152 8.92 13.91 10.48
C ARG A 152 8.52 12.46 10.77
N ILE A 153 9.44 11.63 11.25
CA ILE A 153 9.17 10.24 11.66
C ILE A 153 8.14 10.23 12.79
N THR A 154 8.34 11.01 13.86
CA THR A 154 7.38 11.06 14.98
C THR A 154 6.00 11.54 14.54
N LYS A 155 5.94 12.46 13.57
CA LYS A 155 4.66 12.91 13.00
C LYS A 155 3.98 11.80 12.22
N LEU A 156 4.70 11.08 11.37
CA LEU A 156 4.16 9.97 10.60
C LEU A 156 3.72 8.81 11.50
N GLU A 157 4.48 8.50 12.55
CA GLU A 157 4.10 7.50 13.56
C GLU A 157 2.79 7.88 14.25
N SER A 158 2.63 9.14 14.68
CA SER A 158 1.38 9.61 15.28
C SER A 158 0.19 9.56 14.31
N GLN A 159 0.44 9.83 13.03
CA GLN A 159 -0.60 9.75 11.99
C GLN A 159 -1.00 8.30 11.69
N LEU A 160 -0.02 7.38 11.69
CA LEU A 160 -0.27 5.95 11.52
C LEU A 160 -1.04 5.37 12.70
N ALA A 161 -0.68 5.74 13.94
CA ALA A 161 -1.44 5.35 15.14
C ALA A 161 -2.89 5.87 15.08
N ALA A 162 -3.09 7.14 14.71
CA ALA A 162 -4.44 7.68 14.59
C ALA A 162 -5.23 7.08 13.40
N ALA A 163 -4.55 6.61 12.35
CA ALA A 163 -5.21 5.94 11.22
C ALA A 163 -5.62 4.51 11.58
N THR A 164 -4.77 3.79 12.32
CA THR A 164 -5.05 2.43 12.81
C THR A 164 -6.19 2.43 13.82
N GLU A 165 -6.20 3.34 14.81
CA GLU A 165 -7.34 3.47 15.74
C GLU A 165 -8.67 3.78 15.00
N ARG A 166 -8.64 4.61 13.95
CA ARG A 166 -9.84 4.88 13.14
C ARG A 166 -10.28 3.67 12.32
N ALA A 167 -9.33 2.88 11.82
CA ALA A 167 -9.63 1.66 11.08
C ALA A 167 -10.27 0.62 12.00
N GLU A 168 -9.71 0.39 13.20
CA GLU A 168 -10.27 -0.51 14.21
C GLU A 168 -11.68 -0.06 14.64
N ALA A 169 -11.90 1.23 14.86
CA ALA A 169 -13.22 1.76 15.18
C ALA A 169 -14.24 1.51 14.04
N ALA A 170 -13.83 1.73 12.78
CA ALA A 170 -14.68 1.48 11.62
C ALA A 170 -14.99 -0.01 11.43
N GLU A 171 -14.04 -0.90 11.72
CA GLU A 171 -14.26 -2.36 11.71
C GLU A 171 -15.28 -2.79 12.78
N HIS A 172 -15.19 -2.23 13.99
CA HIS A 172 -16.17 -2.49 15.03
C HIS A 172 -17.57 -1.96 14.68
N GLU A 173 -17.67 -0.77 14.10
CA GLU A 173 -18.95 -0.23 13.61
C GLU A 173 -19.54 -1.09 12.49
N LEU A 174 -18.71 -1.55 11.54
CA LEU A 174 -19.16 -2.42 10.45
C LEU A 174 -19.64 -3.78 10.99
N ALA A 175 -18.95 -4.36 11.96
CA ALA A 175 -19.35 -5.60 12.60
C ALA A 175 -20.71 -5.44 13.33
N ALA A 176 -20.90 -4.34 14.06
CA ALA A 176 -22.18 -4.05 14.72
C ALA A 176 -23.34 -3.90 13.71
N VAL A 177 -23.12 -3.18 12.61
CA VAL A 177 -24.12 -3.04 11.54
C VAL A 177 -24.43 -4.39 10.87
N GLN A 178 -23.43 -5.27 10.72
CA GLN A 178 -23.64 -6.63 10.20
C GLN A 178 -24.47 -7.48 11.15
N GLU A 179 -24.18 -7.45 12.46
CA GLU A 179 -24.95 -8.16 13.48
C GLU A 179 -26.42 -7.68 13.53
N ASP A 180 -26.65 -6.37 13.45
CA ASP A 180 -27.99 -5.79 13.41
C ASP A 180 -28.74 -6.23 12.14
N ALA A 181 -28.09 -6.19 10.97
CA ALA A 181 -28.69 -6.61 9.71
C ALA A 181 -29.03 -8.11 9.69
N ASP A 182 -28.17 -8.95 10.25
CA ASP A 182 -28.41 -10.40 10.37
C ASP A 182 -29.57 -10.68 11.34
N ALA A 183 -29.66 -9.93 12.45
CA ALA A 183 -30.78 -10.03 13.39
C ALA A 183 -32.11 -9.61 12.73
N GLU A 184 -32.12 -8.52 11.96
CA GLU A 184 -33.31 -8.09 11.20
C GLU A 184 -33.72 -9.12 10.15
N LEU A 185 -32.76 -9.68 9.41
CA LEU A 185 -33.02 -10.71 8.41
C LEU A 185 -33.62 -11.97 9.04
N GLN A 186 -33.09 -12.41 10.19
CA GLN A 186 -33.65 -13.53 10.94
C GLN A 186 -35.08 -13.25 11.42
N ARG A 187 -35.35 -12.03 11.91
CA ARG A 187 -36.70 -11.64 12.33
C ARG A 187 -37.69 -11.68 11.16
N LEU A 188 -37.31 -11.11 10.01
CA LEU A 188 -38.15 -11.14 8.80
C LEU A 188 -38.37 -12.57 8.28
N GLN A 189 -37.37 -13.44 8.37
CA GLN A 189 -37.52 -14.85 8.02
C GLN A 189 -38.51 -15.58 8.95
N GLN A 190 -38.45 -15.31 10.25
CA GLN A 190 -39.39 -15.87 11.22
C GLN A 190 -40.82 -15.37 10.97
N GLU A 191 -41.00 -14.06 10.81
CA GLU A 191 -42.31 -13.46 10.49
C GLU A 191 -42.90 -14.03 9.19
N ALA A 192 -42.08 -14.18 8.14
CA ALA A 192 -42.52 -14.77 6.87
C ALA A 192 -42.87 -16.27 7.00
N ALA A 193 -42.12 -17.02 7.82
CA ALA A 193 -42.40 -18.43 8.09
C ALA A 193 -43.71 -18.62 8.88
N GLU A 194 -43.96 -17.75 9.87
CA GLU A 194 -45.21 -17.71 10.63
C GLU A 194 -46.40 -17.39 9.72
N GLN A 195 -46.31 -16.33 8.90
CA GLN A 195 -47.36 -15.99 7.93
C GLN A 195 -47.65 -17.12 6.94
N LEU A 196 -46.61 -17.83 6.48
CA LEU A 196 -46.79 -18.98 5.60
C LEU A 196 -47.47 -20.15 6.32
N ALA A 197 -47.14 -20.39 7.58
CA ALA A 197 -47.77 -21.42 8.40
C ALA A 197 -49.25 -21.10 8.65
N GLU A 198 -49.58 -19.85 9.00
CA GLU A 198 -50.95 -19.38 9.16
C GLU A 198 -51.75 -19.48 7.86
N ALA A 199 -51.19 -19.04 6.74
CA ALA A 199 -51.84 -19.16 5.43
C ALA A 199 -52.11 -20.63 5.04
N ARG A 200 -51.19 -21.55 5.37
CA ARG A 200 -51.38 -22.99 5.16
C ARG A 200 -52.48 -23.57 6.04
N GLN A 201 -52.53 -23.17 7.32
CA GLN A 201 -53.59 -23.60 8.24
C GLN A 201 -54.95 -23.08 7.79
N ALA A 202 -55.05 -21.80 7.41
CA ALA A 202 -56.28 -21.21 6.89
C ALA A 202 -56.74 -21.90 5.59
N ALA A 203 -55.82 -22.19 4.67
CA ALA A 203 -56.13 -22.93 3.44
C ALA A 203 -56.60 -24.38 3.72
N ALA A 204 -55.99 -25.06 4.70
CA ALA A 204 -56.42 -26.39 5.11
C ALA A 204 -57.83 -26.37 5.73
N ALA A 205 -58.10 -25.41 6.62
CA ALA A 205 -59.41 -25.23 7.24
C ALA A 205 -60.50 -24.90 6.20
N ALA A 206 -60.18 -24.03 5.23
CA ALA A 206 -61.10 -23.69 4.13
C ALA A 206 -61.42 -24.92 3.27
N ARG A 207 -60.41 -25.75 2.94
CA ARG A 207 -60.63 -27.01 2.20
C ARG A 207 -61.52 -27.96 2.97
N GLU A 208 -61.24 -28.18 4.26
CA GLU A 208 -62.06 -29.05 5.10
C GLU A 208 -63.52 -28.55 5.18
N GLN A 209 -63.74 -27.24 5.30
CA GLN A 209 -65.09 -26.67 5.26
C GLN A 209 -65.79 -26.92 3.92
N THR A 210 -65.11 -26.74 2.79
CA THR A 210 -65.70 -27.02 1.46
C THR A 210 -65.99 -28.51 1.25
N GLU A 211 -65.13 -29.40 1.75
CA GLU A 211 -65.36 -30.85 1.73
C GLU A 211 -66.54 -31.23 2.62
N GLN A 212 -66.65 -30.66 3.82
CA GLN A 212 -67.80 -30.89 4.71
C GLN A 212 -69.10 -30.34 4.12
N GLN A 213 -69.08 -29.16 3.49
CA GLN A 213 -70.26 -28.58 2.84
C GLN A 213 -70.71 -29.42 1.65
N SER A 214 -69.79 -29.79 0.75
CA SER A 214 -70.13 -30.67 -0.39
C SER A 214 -70.60 -32.07 0.05
N ALA A 215 -70.05 -32.62 1.14
CA ALA A 215 -70.53 -33.87 1.73
C ALA A 215 -71.96 -33.72 2.28
N ARG A 216 -72.28 -32.59 2.93
CA ARG A 216 -73.64 -32.29 3.42
C ARG A 216 -74.62 -32.11 2.26
N GLU A 217 -74.27 -31.30 1.26
CA GLU A 217 -75.11 -31.06 0.09
C GLU A 217 -75.37 -32.34 -0.70
N SER A 218 -74.36 -33.19 -0.88
CA SER A 218 -74.54 -34.49 -1.54
C SER A 218 -75.40 -35.47 -0.73
N ALA A 219 -75.27 -35.47 0.60
CA ALA A 219 -76.14 -36.27 1.48
C ALA A 219 -77.60 -35.78 1.43
N GLU A 220 -77.82 -34.46 1.46
CA GLU A 220 -79.15 -33.85 1.33
C GLU A 220 -79.75 -34.17 -0.04
N ALA A 221 -78.99 -34.01 -1.13
CA ALA A 221 -79.44 -34.35 -2.48
C ALA A 221 -79.80 -35.84 -2.62
N LEU A 222 -79.02 -36.73 -2.00
CA LEU A 222 -79.32 -38.16 -1.97
C LEU A 222 -80.61 -38.45 -1.19
N SER A 223 -80.82 -37.82 -0.03
CA SER A 223 -82.07 -37.98 0.73
C SER A 223 -83.29 -37.50 -0.05
N ALA A 224 -83.21 -36.33 -0.70
CA ALA A 224 -84.27 -35.80 -1.53
C ALA A 224 -84.57 -36.70 -2.76
N ALA A 225 -83.54 -37.31 -3.34
CA ALA A 225 -83.70 -38.29 -4.42
C ALA A 225 -84.42 -39.56 -3.94
N ILE A 226 -84.07 -40.08 -2.75
CA ILE A 226 -84.72 -41.24 -2.13
C ILE A 226 -86.19 -40.94 -1.82
N GLU A 227 -86.49 -39.79 -1.25
CA GLU A 227 -87.87 -39.36 -0.97
C GLU A 227 -88.70 -39.26 -2.25
N ARG A 228 -88.14 -38.61 -3.29
CA ARG A 228 -88.80 -38.51 -4.60
C ARG A 228 -89.01 -39.87 -5.26
N GLU A 229 -88.06 -40.78 -5.15
CA GLU A 229 -88.23 -42.16 -5.64
C GLU A 229 -89.35 -42.89 -4.89
N ALA A 230 -89.44 -42.73 -3.57
CA ALA A 230 -90.51 -43.31 -2.77
C ALA A 230 -91.89 -42.76 -3.15
N GLU A 231 -92.01 -41.45 -3.37
CA GLU A 231 -93.24 -40.81 -3.86
C GLU A 231 -93.64 -41.33 -5.25
N LEU A 232 -92.69 -41.45 -6.18
CA LEU A 232 -92.97 -41.99 -7.51
C LEU A 232 -93.39 -43.46 -7.46
N ARG A 233 -92.77 -44.27 -6.61
CA ARG A 233 -93.17 -45.68 -6.39
C ARG A 233 -94.59 -45.77 -5.81
N ALA A 234 -94.94 -44.90 -4.86
CA ALA A 234 -96.29 -44.85 -4.31
C ALA A 234 -97.33 -44.42 -5.37
N ALA A 235 -97.03 -43.39 -6.17
CA ALA A 235 -97.89 -42.95 -7.26
C ALA A 235 -98.08 -44.03 -8.35
N LEU A 236 -97.03 -44.80 -8.65
CA LEU A 236 -97.10 -45.92 -9.58
C LEU A 236 -97.96 -47.07 -9.03
N ALA A 237 -97.86 -47.38 -7.73
CA ALA A 237 -98.70 -48.36 -7.07
C ALA A 237 -100.18 -47.95 -7.10
N ASP A 238 -100.50 -46.69 -6.78
CA ASP A 238 -101.84 -46.13 -6.86
C ASP A 238 -102.41 -46.16 -8.29
N ALA A 239 -101.61 -45.77 -9.29
CA ALA A 239 -102.02 -45.83 -10.69
C ALA A 239 -102.30 -47.28 -11.14
N THR A 240 -101.47 -48.23 -10.70
CA THR A 240 -101.66 -49.66 -10.98
C THR A 240 -102.94 -50.17 -10.34
N ALA A 241 -103.22 -49.81 -9.08
CA ALA A 241 -104.46 -50.17 -8.39
C ALA A 241 -105.71 -49.58 -9.08
N ARG A 242 -105.64 -48.32 -9.53
CA ARG A 242 -106.73 -47.68 -10.30
C ARG A 242 -106.97 -48.37 -11.64
N LEU A 243 -105.91 -48.76 -12.34
CA LEU A 243 -106.03 -49.52 -13.59
C LEU A 243 -106.64 -50.90 -13.37
N GLN A 244 -106.25 -51.60 -12.29
CA GLN A 244 -106.83 -52.89 -11.91
C GLN A 244 -108.32 -52.77 -11.55
N ALA A 245 -108.69 -51.75 -10.77
CA ALA A 245 -110.09 -51.47 -10.43
C ALA A 245 -110.92 -51.14 -11.69
N ALA A 246 -110.42 -50.25 -12.55
CA ALA A 246 -111.08 -49.93 -13.81
C ALA A 246 -111.22 -51.17 -14.72
N ALA A 247 -110.20 -52.03 -14.78
CA ALA A 247 -110.26 -53.27 -15.54
C ALA A 247 -111.33 -54.24 -14.99
N ALA A 248 -111.48 -54.33 -13.66
CA ALA A 248 -112.54 -55.10 -13.03
C ALA A 248 -113.93 -54.52 -13.36
N ASP A 249 -114.12 -53.20 -13.22
CA ASP A 249 -115.37 -52.52 -13.56
C ASP A 249 -115.76 -52.74 -15.04
N TRP A 250 -114.78 -52.69 -15.96
CA TRP A 250 -115.03 -52.97 -17.37
C TRP A 250 -115.39 -54.43 -17.62
N ALA A 251 -114.77 -55.38 -16.91
CA ALA A 251 -115.11 -56.80 -17.01
C ALA A 251 -116.53 -57.08 -16.51
N ASP A 252 -116.95 -56.44 -15.40
CA ASP A 252 -118.30 -56.53 -14.87
C ASP A 252 -119.33 -55.94 -15.85
N ARG A 253 -119.07 -54.75 -16.39
CA ARG A 253 -119.93 -54.13 -17.44
C ARG A 253 -120.01 -54.99 -18.70
N GLU A 254 -118.90 -55.59 -19.11
CA GLU A 254 -118.89 -56.47 -20.26
C GLU A 254 -119.71 -57.75 -19.99
N ALA A 255 -119.67 -58.28 -18.77
CA ALA A 255 -120.52 -59.40 -18.36
C ALA A 255 -122.00 -59.00 -18.33
N ASP A 256 -122.34 -57.83 -17.79
CA ASP A 256 -123.71 -57.29 -17.78
C ASP A 256 -124.23 -57.09 -19.21
N LEU A 257 -123.46 -56.43 -20.07
CA LEU A 257 -123.82 -56.22 -21.48
C LEU A 257 -123.95 -57.54 -22.25
N ARG A 258 -123.11 -58.54 -21.97
CA ARG A 258 -123.27 -59.89 -22.53
C ARG A 258 -124.57 -60.53 -22.06
N GLY A 259 -124.93 -60.36 -20.79
CA GLY A 259 -126.21 -60.82 -20.23
C GLY A 259 -127.41 -60.13 -20.88
N GLU A 260 -127.37 -58.79 -20.98
CA GLU A 260 -128.39 -58.00 -21.68
C GLU A 260 -128.50 -58.35 -23.16
N ALA A 261 -127.36 -58.56 -23.84
CA ALA A 261 -127.34 -59.01 -25.22
C ALA A 261 -127.99 -60.39 -25.38
N ALA A 262 -127.70 -61.33 -24.47
CA ALA A 262 -128.34 -62.65 -24.46
C ALA A 262 -129.86 -62.56 -24.21
N ASP A 263 -130.29 -61.70 -23.28
CA ASP A 263 -131.70 -61.42 -23.01
C ASP A 263 -132.40 -60.74 -24.19
N LEU A 264 -131.75 -59.77 -24.82
CA LEU A 264 -132.23 -59.09 -26.02
C LEU A 264 -132.27 -60.04 -27.21
N GLU A 265 -131.30 -60.93 -27.39
CA GLU A 265 -131.35 -61.98 -28.41
C GLU A 265 -132.53 -62.94 -28.15
N ALA A 266 -132.78 -63.31 -26.90
CA ALA A 266 -133.95 -64.12 -26.55
C ALA A 266 -135.27 -63.39 -26.84
N ARG A 267 -135.36 -62.10 -26.48
CA ARG A 267 -136.51 -61.24 -26.80
C ARG A 267 -136.64 -60.97 -28.28
N LEU A 268 -135.54 -60.80 -29.02
CA LEU A 268 -135.54 -60.65 -30.47
C LEU A 268 -136.03 -61.93 -31.10
N ARG A 269 -135.58 -63.13 -30.70
CA ARG A 269 -136.17 -64.38 -31.19
C ARG A 269 -137.67 -64.47 -30.91
N GLN A 270 -138.11 -64.05 -29.72
CA GLN A 270 -139.52 -64.00 -29.35
C GLN A 270 -140.29 -62.95 -30.18
N ALA A 271 -139.71 -61.77 -30.38
CA ALA A 271 -140.27 -60.63 -31.08
C ALA A 271 -140.17 -60.79 -32.60
N GLU A 272 -139.22 -61.55 -33.13
CA GLU A 272 -139.15 -62.02 -34.52
C GLU A 272 -140.19 -63.09 -34.75
N GLY A 273 -140.48 -63.93 -33.74
CA GLY A 273 -141.70 -64.76 -33.75
C GLY A 273 -142.97 -63.91 -33.75
N ALA A 274 -143.01 -62.83 -32.96
CA ALA A 274 -144.14 -61.89 -32.91
C ALA A 274 -144.20 -60.94 -34.13
N ALA A 275 -143.07 -60.62 -34.75
CA ALA A 275 -142.91 -59.79 -35.94
C ALA A 275 -143.12 -60.62 -37.19
N GLN A 276 -142.79 -61.90 -37.24
CA GLN A 276 -143.42 -62.81 -38.21
C GLN A 276 -144.95 -62.79 -38.08
N ALA A 277 -145.48 -62.54 -36.87
CA ALA A 277 -146.92 -62.35 -36.62
C ALA A 277 -147.44 -60.91 -36.74
N LEU A 278 -146.58 -59.88 -36.88
CA LEU A 278 -146.92 -58.45 -36.99
C LEU A 278 -146.44 -57.82 -38.30
N GLN A 279 -145.52 -58.43 -39.04
CA GLN A 279 -145.10 -58.10 -40.41
C GLN A 279 -146.17 -58.56 -41.42
N SER A 280 -147.22 -59.21 -40.92
CA SER A 280 -148.58 -59.21 -41.46
C SER A 280 -149.37 -57.90 -41.23
N GLY A 281 -148.76 -56.85 -40.65
CA GLY A 281 -149.41 -55.59 -40.24
C GLY A 281 -148.42 -54.43 -40.29
N ALA A 282 -148.28 -53.86 -41.49
CA ALA A 282 -147.27 -52.87 -41.88
C ALA A 282 -147.26 -51.54 -41.09
N GLY A 283 -146.11 -50.86 -41.18
CA GLY A 283 -145.98 -49.41 -41.42
C GLY A 283 -146.23 -48.48 -40.23
N ASP A 284 -145.26 -47.64 -39.85
CA ASP A 284 -145.09 -46.38 -40.59
C ASP A 284 -143.87 -45.57 -40.10
N ALA A 285 -143.15 -45.06 -41.09
CA ALA A 285 -141.93 -44.30 -40.98
C ALA A 285 -142.24 -42.80 -40.84
N THR A 286 -141.53 -42.08 -39.95
CA THR A 286 -141.02 -40.68 -40.15
C THR A 286 -140.63 -39.94 -38.86
N ARG A 287 -141.01 -40.39 -37.66
CA ARG A 287 -140.49 -39.82 -36.39
C ARG A 287 -138.99 -40.05 -36.08
N PRO A 288 -138.34 -41.17 -36.47
CA PRO A 288 -136.94 -41.38 -36.12
C PRO A 288 -135.97 -40.45 -36.87
N LEU A 289 -136.33 -39.99 -38.07
CA LEU A 289 -135.45 -39.14 -38.91
C LEU A 289 -135.25 -37.73 -38.33
N LEU A 290 -136.27 -37.15 -37.67
CA LEU A 290 -136.13 -35.83 -37.03
C LEU A 290 -135.30 -35.90 -35.74
N ARG A 291 -135.48 -36.95 -34.93
CA ARG A 291 -134.59 -37.21 -33.78
C ARG A 291 -133.16 -37.45 -34.22
N GLN A 292 -132.96 -38.08 -35.38
CA GLN A 292 -131.64 -38.32 -35.93
C GLN A 292 -130.94 -37.02 -36.31
N ILE A 293 -131.65 -36.07 -36.95
CA ILE A 293 -131.08 -34.75 -37.31
C ILE A 293 -130.74 -33.93 -36.06
N GLU A 294 -131.59 -33.92 -35.04
CA GLU A 294 -131.31 -33.22 -33.77
C GLU A 294 -130.13 -33.86 -33.01
N SER A 295 -130.04 -35.19 -33.01
CA SER A 295 -128.90 -35.90 -32.42
C SER A 295 -127.59 -35.65 -33.16
N MET A 296 -127.63 -35.54 -34.49
CA MET A 296 -126.46 -35.22 -35.31
C MET A 296 -126.01 -33.77 -35.11
N ALA A 297 -126.95 -32.82 -35.01
CA ALA A 297 -126.63 -31.43 -34.71
C ALA A 297 -126.01 -31.26 -33.31
N ALA A 298 -126.54 -31.96 -32.30
CA ALA A 298 -125.98 -31.98 -30.95
C ALA A 298 -124.57 -32.63 -30.92
N ALA A 299 -124.39 -33.75 -31.61
CA ALA A 299 -123.09 -34.41 -31.73
C ALA A 299 -122.05 -33.53 -32.44
N GLN A 300 -122.45 -32.80 -33.49
CA GLN A 300 -121.57 -31.90 -34.21
C GLN A 300 -121.19 -30.67 -33.37
N GLN A 301 -122.11 -30.13 -32.57
CA GLN A 301 -121.80 -29.04 -31.63
C GLN A 301 -120.84 -29.50 -30.52
N GLN A 302 -121.02 -30.73 -30.01
CA GLN A 302 -120.13 -31.31 -29.01
C GLN A 302 -118.73 -31.61 -29.58
N GLN A 303 -118.63 -32.11 -30.82
CA GLN A 303 -117.35 -32.26 -31.51
C GLN A 303 -116.63 -30.93 -31.71
N GLN A 304 -117.35 -29.85 -32.04
CA GLN A 304 -116.76 -28.52 -32.16
C GLN A 304 -116.24 -27.98 -30.83
N GLN A 305 -116.91 -28.29 -29.71
CA GLN A 305 -116.45 -27.91 -28.37
C GLN A 305 -115.18 -28.66 -27.99
N VAL A 306 -115.15 -29.99 -28.15
CA VAL A 306 -113.97 -30.82 -27.88
C VAL A 306 -112.79 -30.42 -28.78
N ALA A 307 -113.04 -30.07 -30.05
CA ALA A 307 -112.00 -29.57 -30.95
C ALA A 307 -111.41 -28.22 -30.47
N ARG A 308 -112.24 -27.32 -29.94
CA ARG A 308 -111.76 -26.04 -29.39
C ARG A 308 -110.98 -26.22 -28.09
N GLU A 309 -111.42 -27.12 -27.23
CA GLU A 309 -110.75 -27.45 -25.97
C GLU A 309 -109.37 -28.08 -26.24
N THR A 310 -109.31 -29.07 -27.13
CA THR A 310 -108.03 -29.68 -27.54
C THR A 310 -107.10 -28.69 -28.25
N GLU A 311 -107.62 -27.80 -29.10
CA GLU A 311 -106.81 -26.72 -29.69
C GLU A 311 -106.26 -25.77 -28.61
N HIS A 312 -107.06 -25.45 -27.59
CA HIS A 312 -106.63 -24.61 -26.48
C HIS A 312 -105.55 -25.30 -25.64
N GLU A 313 -105.72 -26.59 -25.33
CA GLU A 313 -104.72 -27.41 -24.63
C GLU A 313 -103.41 -27.50 -25.41
N LEU A 314 -103.47 -27.76 -26.73
CA LEU A 314 -102.29 -27.81 -27.60
C LEU A 314 -101.58 -26.45 -27.66
N ARG A 315 -102.32 -25.34 -27.73
CA ARG A 315 -101.74 -23.99 -27.68
C ARG A 315 -101.07 -23.70 -26.33
N GLN A 316 -101.63 -24.18 -25.22
CA GLN A 316 -100.99 -24.07 -23.91
C GLN A 316 -99.72 -24.91 -23.81
N GLN A 317 -99.75 -26.16 -24.31
CA GLN A 317 -98.59 -27.03 -24.36
C GLN A 317 -97.47 -26.45 -25.24
N LEU A 318 -97.81 -25.86 -26.38
CA LEU A 318 -96.86 -25.18 -27.27
C LEU A 318 -96.19 -24.00 -26.56
N ARG A 319 -96.96 -23.12 -25.91
CA ARG A 319 -96.40 -21.99 -25.14
C ARG A 319 -95.49 -22.46 -24.01
N ALA A 320 -95.87 -23.52 -23.30
CA ALA A 320 -95.05 -24.09 -22.24
C ALA A 320 -93.74 -24.70 -22.79
N ALA A 321 -93.79 -25.33 -23.96
CA ALA A 321 -92.60 -25.84 -24.64
C ALA A 321 -91.69 -24.71 -25.14
N GLU A 322 -92.25 -23.64 -25.70
CA GLU A 322 -91.51 -22.44 -26.13
C GLU A 322 -90.81 -21.75 -24.94
N GLN A 323 -91.49 -21.62 -23.80
CA GLN A 323 -90.89 -21.06 -22.58
C GLN A 323 -89.74 -21.94 -22.05
N ARG A 324 -89.89 -23.27 -22.06
CA ARG A 324 -88.81 -24.19 -21.68
C ARG A 324 -87.62 -24.11 -22.63
N ALA A 325 -87.88 -24.00 -23.93
CA ALA A 325 -86.83 -23.84 -24.94
C ALA A 325 -86.08 -22.51 -24.78
N ALA A 326 -86.79 -21.42 -24.49
CA ALA A 326 -86.17 -20.12 -24.21
C ALA A 326 -85.28 -20.16 -22.96
N ALA A 327 -85.78 -20.74 -21.86
CA ALA A 327 -84.99 -20.92 -20.63
C ALA A 327 -83.74 -21.79 -20.85
N ALA A 328 -83.85 -22.87 -21.65
CA ALA A 328 -82.70 -23.71 -22.01
C ALA A 328 -81.68 -22.95 -22.86
N ALA A 329 -82.12 -22.09 -23.79
CA ALA A 329 -81.23 -21.27 -24.61
C ALA A 329 -80.50 -20.18 -23.81
N GLU A 330 -81.14 -19.62 -22.78
CA GLU A 330 -80.49 -18.70 -21.84
C GLU A 330 -79.48 -19.41 -20.94
N ALA A 331 -79.84 -20.59 -20.41
CA ALA A 331 -78.92 -21.42 -19.63
C ALA A 331 -77.68 -21.84 -20.44
N TYR A 332 -77.86 -22.16 -21.72
CA TYR A 332 -76.74 -22.49 -22.62
C TYR A 332 -75.84 -21.27 -22.88
N ARG A 333 -76.41 -20.08 -23.13
CA ARG A 333 -75.64 -18.83 -23.26
C ARG A 333 -74.83 -18.52 -22.00
N GLN A 334 -75.43 -18.65 -20.82
CA GLN A 334 -74.73 -18.46 -19.54
C GLN A 334 -73.61 -19.49 -19.34
N ALA A 335 -73.80 -20.73 -19.77
CA ALA A 335 -72.75 -21.75 -19.72
C ALA A 335 -71.58 -21.43 -20.67
N GLU A 336 -71.86 -20.93 -21.88
CA GLU A 336 -70.82 -20.48 -22.81
C GLU A 336 -70.04 -19.28 -22.29
N GLU A 337 -70.72 -18.30 -21.68
CA GLU A 337 -70.05 -17.15 -21.04
C GLU A 337 -69.15 -17.60 -19.87
N ARG A 338 -69.62 -18.54 -19.04
CA ARG A 338 -68.81 -19.13 -17.96
C ARG A 338 -67.61 -19.90 -18.50
N LEU A 339 -67.78 -20.66 -19.58
CA LEU A 339 -66.68 -21.38 -20.23
C LEU A 339 -65.65 -20.41 -20.81
N ALA A 340 -66.10 -19.34 -21.48
CA ALA A 340 -65.21 -18.30 -22.00
C ALA A 340 -64.44 -17.59 -20.88
N ALA A 341 -65.12 -17.25 -19.77
CA ALA A 341 -64.47 -16.67 -18.60
C ALA A 341 -63.43 -17.62 -17.97
N ALA A 342 -63.76 -18.91 -17.87
CA ALA A 342 -62.83 -19.93 -17.38
C ALA A 342 -61.61 -20.11 -18.30
N GLN A 343 -61.79 -20.05 -19.63
CA GLN A 343 -60.68 -20.11 -20.59
C GLN A 343 -59.74 -18.90 -20.48
N VAL A 344 -60.28 -17.69 -20.29
CA VAL A 344 -59.46 -16.49 -20.07
C VAL A 344 -58.69 -16.60 -18.75
N SER A 345 -59.32 -17.11 -17.69
CA SER A 345 -58.66 -17.34 -16.39
C SER A 345 -57.54 -18.39 -16.49
N ALA A 346 -57.78 -19.50 -17.19
CA ALA A 346 -56.77 -20.53 -17.44
C ALA A 346 -55.58 -19.98 -18.24
N ALA A 347 -55.82 -19.22 -19.31
CA ALA A 347 -54.76 -18.60 -20.10
C ALA A 347 -53.97 -17.52 -19.33
N ALA A 348 -54.59 -16.87 -18.33
CA ALA A 348 -53.89 -15.98 -17.42
C ALA A 348 -53.01 -16.77 -16.42
N ALA A 349 -53.51 -17.88 -15.90
CA ALA A 349 -52.75 -18.77 -15.02
C ALA A 349 -51.54 -19.40 -15.73
N ASP A 350 -51.69 -19.83 -16.99
CA ASP A 350 -50.58 -20.38 -17.79
C ASP A 350 -49.47 -19.34 -18.05
N ARG A 351 -49.85 -18.08 -18.32
CA ARG A 351 -48.88 -16.98 -18.46
C ARG A 351 -48.15 -16.70 -17.15
N ALA A 352 -48.87 -16.63 -16.03
CA ALA A 352 -48.27 -16.43 -14.72
C ALA A 352 -47.31 -17.58 -14.34
N ALA A 353 -47.66 -18.83 -14.66
CA ALA A 353 -46.78 -19.98 -14.46
C ALA A 353 -45.53 -19.92 -15.35
N GLY A 354 -45.65 -19.47 -16.60
CA GLY A 354 -44.53 -19.24 -17.50
C GLY A 354 -43.56 -18.17 -16.99
N GLU A 355 -44.08 -17.05 -16.50
CA GLU A 355 -43.29 -15.96 -15.89
C GLU A 355 -42.61 -16.42 -14.59
N ALA A 356 -43.29 -17.20 -13.75
CA ALA A 356 -42.70 -17.76 -12.55
C ALA A 356 -41.55 -18.72 -12.85
N ASN A 357 -41.68 -19.56 -13.88
CA ASN A 357 -40.63 -20.49 -14.31
C ASN A 357 -39.41 -19.75 -14.87
N SER A 358 -39.61 -18.72 -15.71
CA SER A 358 -38.49 -17.93 -16.24
C SER A 358 -37.77 -17.13 -15.15
N ALA A 359 -38.50 -16.60 -14.17
CA ALA A 359 -37.91 -15.96 -13.00
C ALA A 359 -37.11 -16.95 -12.14
N ALA A 360 -37.62 -18.18 -11.96
CA ALA A 360 -36.91 -19.24 -11.22
C ALA A 360 -35.62 -19.67 -11.93
N ASP A 361 -35.63 -19.79 -13.26
CA ASP A 361 -34.45 -20.14 -14.05
C ASP A 361 -33.42 -19.00 -14.05
N ALA A 362 -33.85 -17.74 -14.12
CA ALA A 362 -32.97 -16.58 -13.96
C ALA A 362 -32.30 -16.55 -12.58
N ALA A 363 -33.06 -16.81 -11.51
CA ALA A 363 -32.53 -16.90 -10.15
C ALA A 363 -31.51 -18.04 -10.00
N ARG A 364 -31.76 -19.20 -10.62
CA ARG A 364 -30.80 -20.32 -10.62
C ARG A 364 -29.50 -19.98 -11.34
N GLN A 365 -29.58 -19.27 -12.48
CA GLN A 365 -28.39 -18.82 -13.21
C GLN A 365 -27.57 -17.81 -12.40
N GLN A 366 -28.23 -16.88 -11.72
CA GLN A 366 -27.56 -15.93 -10.81
C GLN A 366 -26.87 -16.65 -9.64
N ALA A 367 -27.57 -17.58 -8.97
CA ALA A 367 -26.99 -18.36 -7.89
C ALA A 367 -25.77 -19.20 -8.35
N ALA A 368 -25.82 -19.78 -9.55
CA ALA A 368 -24.70 -20.53 -10.12
C ALA A 368 -23.49 -19.60 -10.42
N ALA A 369 -23.73 -18.40 -10.94
CA ALA A 369 -22.68 -17.41 -11.19
C ALA A 369 -22.04 -16.90 -9.88
N GLU A 370 -22.85 -16.63 -8.86
CA GLU A 370 -22.36 -16.27 -7.52
C GLU A 370 -21.55 -17.41 -6.89
N GLN A 371 -21.98 -18.66 -7.05
CA GLN A 371 -21.23 -19.82 -6.57
C GLN A 371 -19.87 -19.96 -7.28
N GLN A 372 -19.81 -19.75 -8.60
CA GLN A 372 -18.55 -19.75 -9.35
C GLN A 372 -17.62 -18.62 -8.90
N ARG A 373 -18.16 -17.41 -8.66
CA ARG A 373 -17.40 -16.26 -8.16
C ARG A 373 -16.88 -16.50 -6.74
N SER A 374 -17.68 -17.14 -5.88
CA SER A 374 -17.24 -17.53 -4.54
C SER A 374 -16.10 -18.55 -4.60
N GLN A 375 -16.19 -19.53 -5.50
CA GLN A 375 -15.11 -20.51 -5.73
C GLN A 375 -13.83 -19.86 -6.25
N SER A 376 -13.91 -18.90 -7.18
CA SER A 376 -12.72 -18.20 -7.67
C SER A 376 -12.07 -17.36 -6.57
N LEU A 377 -12.86 -16.64 -5.78
CA LEU A 377 -12.35 -15.88 -4.63
C LEU A 377 -11.73 -16.78 -3.55
N GLN A 378 -12.29 -17.97 -3.32
CA GLN A 378 -11.69 -18.97 -2.42
C GLN A 378 -10.33 -19.44 -2.94
N GLN A 379 -10.20 -19.73 -4.23
CA GLN A 379 -8.93 -20.11 -4.85
C GLN A 379 -7.90 -18.98 -4.79
N GLU A 380 -8.30 -17.74 -5.05
CA GLU A 380 -7.43 -16.56 -4.93
C GLU A 380 -6.94 -16.35 -3.48
N LEU A 381 -7.83 -16.53 -2.50
CA LEU A 381 -7.49 -16.40 -1.09
C LEU A 381 -6.55 -17.53 -0.62
N GLU A 382 -6.75 -18.76 -1.10
CA GLU A 382 -5.82 -19.87 -0.87
C GLU A 382 -4.45 -19.61 -1.51
N ALA A 383 -4.41 -19.09 -2.75
CA ALA A 383 -3.17 -18.72 -3.42
C ALA A 383 -2.44 -17.59 -2.67
N ALA A 384 -3.17 -16.55 -2.22
CA ALA A 384 -2.61 -15.47 -1.42
C ALA A 384 -2.07 -15.97 -0.07
N ARG A 385 -2.77 -16.90 0.60
CA ARG A 385 -2.29 -17.55 1.83
C ARG A 385 -1.01 -18.35 1.58
N GLN A 386 -0.93 -19.10 0.49
CA GLN A 386 0.27 -19.84 0.12
C GLN A 386 1.46 -18.90 -0.18
N ALA A 387 1.22 -17.80 -0.89
CA ALA A 387 2.23 -16.78 -1.16
C ALA A 387 2.72 -16.10 0.13
N ALA A 388 1.81 -15.77 1.05
CA ALA A 388 2.15 -15.21 2.35
C ALA A 388 2.94 -16.22 3.21
N ALA A 389 2.55 -17.49 3.21
CA ALA A 389 3.29 -18.55 3.90
C ALA A 389 4.71 -18.72 3.33
N ALA A 390 4.87 -18.72 2.00
CA ALA A 390 6.16 -18.79 1.34
C ALA A 390 7.04 -17.57 1.65
N ALA A 391 6.46 -16.36 1.65
CA ALA A 391 7.17 -15.13 2.04
C ALA A 391 7.61 -15.17 3.51
N SER A 392 6.76 -15.68 4.42
CA SER A 392 7.11 -15.83 5.83
C SER A 392 8.21 -16.87 6.05
N ALA A 393 8.23 -17.96 5.29
CA ALA A 393 9.29 -18.97 5.33
C ALA A 393 10.62 -18.42 4.80
N ALA A 394 10.59 -17.68 3.69
CA ALA A 394 11.78 -17.00 3.16
C ALA A 394 12.31 -15.93 4.12
N ALA A 395 11.43 -15.19 4.78
CA ALA A 395 11.82 -14.23 5.82
C ALA A 395 12.43 -14.94 7.04
N ALA A 396 11.88 -16.07 7.47
CA ALA A 396 12.43 -16.87 8.56
C ALA A 396 13.81 -17.44 8.21
N GLU A 397 14.03 -17.86 6.97
CA GLU A 397 15.33 -18.35 6.48
C GLU A 397 16.37 -17.22 6.43
N GLN A 398 15.99 -16.03 5.95
CA GLN A 398 16.85 -14.84 6.00
C GLN A 398 17.19 -14.40 7.43
N VAL A 399 16.23 -14.46 8.36
CA VAL A 399 16.47 -14.18 9.77
C VAL A 399 17.39 -15.24 10.39
N ALA A 400 17.22 -16.52 10.04
CA ALA A 400 18.11 -17.58 10.50
C ALA A 400 19.54 -17.43 9.96
N GLU A 401 19.71 -17.02 8.70
CA GLU A 401 21.03 -16.71 8.13
C GLU A 401 21.67 -15.48 8.78
N GLN A 402 20.89 -14.42 9.04
CA GLN A 402 21.36 -13.24 9.78
C GLN A 402 21.72 -13.58 11.23
N GLN A 403 20.96 -14.46 11.89
CA GLN A 403 21.27 -14.95 13.24
C GLN A 403 22.50 -15.86 13.24
N GLN A 404 22.74 -16.69 12.21
CA GLN A 404 23.99 -17.43 12.09
C GLN A 404 25.17 -16.49 11.90
N GLN A 405 25.04 -15.44 11.08
CA GLN A 405 26.08 -14.42 10.90
C GLN A 405 26.33 -13.61 12.18
N ALA A 406 25.27 -13.26 12.92
CA ALA A 406 25.36 -12.60 14.22
C ALA A 406 25.86 -13.53 15.34
N GLY A 407 25.63 -14.84 15.24
CA GLY A 407 26.12 -15.85 16.16
C GLY A 407 27.65 -15.94 16.20
N TRP A 408 28.33 -15.70 15.07
CA TRP A 408 29.79 -15.55 15.02
C TRP A 408 30.30 -14.29 15.75
N GLU A 409 29.44 -13.28 15.96
CA GLU A 409 29.76 -12.08 16.75
C GLU A 409 29.22 -12.14 18.20
N GLY A 410 28.20 -12.98 18.45
CA GLY A 410 27.51 -13.16 19.73
C GLY A 410 28.05 -14.26 20.66
N GLU A 411 28.83 -15.23 20.16
CA GLU A 411 29.53 -16.26 20.97
C GLU A 411 30.59 -15.69 21.94
N ARG A 412 30.72 -14.36 22.02
CA ARG A 412 31.50 -13.65 23.04
C ARG A 412 30.67 -12.96 24.12
N SER A 413 29.34 -12.95 24.02
CA SER A 413 28.46 -12.16 24.90
C SER A 413 27.30 -12.93 25.54
N ASP A 414 27.01 -14.17 25.12
CA ASP A 414 25.81 -14.92 25.57
C ASP A 414 26.03 -15.82 26.79
N ASP A 415 27.25 -15.93 27.34
CA ASP A 415 27.48 -16.64 28.61
C ASP A 415 26.89 -15.90 29.84
N GLU A 416 26.45 -14.65 29.71
CA GLU A 416 25.94 -13.84 30.84
C GLU A 416 24.41 -13.65 30.86
N MET A 417 23.69 -13.92 29.75
CA MET A 417 22.23 -13.70 29.67
C MET A 417 21.36 -14.95 29.78
N ASP A 418 21.94 -16.13 29.97
CA ASP A 418 21.16 -17.38 30.16
C ASP A 418 20.84 -17.68 31.64
N ALA A 419 21.32 -16.84 32.56
CA ALA A 419 21.08 -16.97 34.00
C ALA A 419 19.81 -16.26 34.51
N LEU A 420 19.17 -15.38 33.72
CA LEU A 420 18.16 -14.44 34.24
C LEU A 420 16.70 -14.72 33.80
N VAL A 421 16.47 -15.62 32.84
CA VAL A 421 15.10 -15.92 32.34
C VAL A 421 14.51 -17.20 32.95
N ARG A 422 15.27 -17.93 33.78
CA ARG A 422 14.75 -19.10 34.55
C ARG A 422 14.06 -18.74 35.87
N SER A 423 13.78 -17.45 36.12
CA SER A 423 12.92 -17.02 37.22
C SER A 423 11.66 -16.36 36.67
N MET A 424 10.65 -17.17 36.35
CA MET A 424 9.26 -16.95 36.78
C MET A 424 8.32 -17.80 35.93
N THR A 425 7.92 -18.95 36.49
CA THR A 425 6.71 -19.65 36.11
C THR A 425 6.03 -20.15 37.37
N ALA A 426 4.69 -19.99 37.40
CA ALA A 426 3.66 -20.67 38.20
C ALA A 426 2.86 -19.76 39.17
N LEU A 427 1.54 -19.67 38.95
CA LEU A 427 0.47 -20.28 39.79
C LEU A 427 -0.95 -19.83 39.36
N ALA A 428 -1.91 -20.78 39.38
CA ALA A 428 -3.39 -20.61 39.28
C ALA A 428 -4.00 -20.19 40.67
N PRO A 429 -5.33 -20.24 41.01
CA PRO A 429 -6.59 -20.59 40.30
C PRO A 429 -7.89 -19.78 40.68
N SER A 430 -9.05 -20.20 40.12
CA SER A 430 -10.46 -20.22 40.66
C SER A 430 -11.33 -18.97 40.95
N SER A 431 -12.61 -19.00 40.48
CA SER A 431 -13.89 -18.81 41.25
C SER A 431 -15.12 -18.79 40.29
N SER A 432 -16.17 -19.63 40.50
CA SER A 432 -17.49 -19.38 41.17
C SER A 432 -18.47 -18.51 40.35
N GLY A 433 -19.78 -18.77 40.14
CA GLY A 433 -20.74 -19.79 40.57
C GLY A 433 -22.20 -19.41 40.16
N ALA A 434 -23.14 -20.36 40.38
CA ALA A 434 -24.61 -20.23 40.60
C ALA A 434 -25.59 -20.07 39.40
N LEU A 435 -26.51 -21.03 39.12
CA LEU A 435 -27.81 -21.40 39.78
C LEU A 435 -28.99 -20.46 39.48
N GLY A 436 -30.04 -21.00 38.84
CA GLY A 436 -31.37 -20.40 38.69
C GLY A 436 -32.37 -21.42 38.12
N THR A 437 -33.45 -21.66 38.87
CA THR A 437 -34.44 -22.75 38.79
C THR A 437 -35.85 -22.28 38.35
N ALA A 438 -36.73 -23.27 38.08
CA ALA A 438 -38.21 -23.29 38.13
C ALA A 438 -38.95 -22.99 36.79
N ALA A 439 -40.05 -23.61 36.35
CA ALA A 439 -41.02 -24.66 36.74
C ALA A 439 -42.48 -24.15 36.57
N ALA A 440 -43.42 -25.09 36.32
CA ALA A 440 -44.91 -25.04 36.39
C ALA A 440 -45.68 -24.74 35.07
N LEU A 441 -46.48 -25.66 34.48
CA LEU A 441 -47.86 -26.17 34.81
C LEU A 441 -48.98 -25.13 34.53
N GLY A 442 -50.19 -25.39 34.01
CA GLY A 442 -51.00 -26.58 33.69
C GLY A 442 -52.20 -26.16 32.76
N GLU A 443 -52.85 -27.11 32.06
CA GLU A 443 -54.23 -27.63 32.27
C GLU A 443 -55.40 -26.60 32.22
N ASP A 444 -56.41 -26.79 31.34
CA ASP A 444 -57.74 -27.38 31.69
C ASP A 444 -58.79 -27.28 30.54
N SER A 445 -59.73 -28.24 30.59
CA SER A 445 -60.99 -28.60 29.91
C SER A 445 -61.99 -27.44 29.62
N GLY A 446 -63.09 -27.51 28.84
CA GLY A 446 -63.94 -28.56 28.24
C GLY A 446 -65.39 -28.02 28.08
N ALA A 447 -66.25 -28.77 27.37
CA ALA A 447 -67.73 -28.79 27.40
C ALA A 447 -68.58 -28.16 26.25
N SER A 448 -69.43 -29.03 25.68
CA SER A 448 -70.67 -28.80 24.89
C SER A 448 -71.90 -29.04 25.81
N PRO A 449 -73.19 -28.75 25.47
CA PRO A 449 -74.02 -29.66 24.63
C PRO A 449 -75.29 -29.06 23.93
N HIS A 450 -76.20 -29.95 23.49
CA HIS A 450 -77.23 -29.97 22.42
C HIS A 450 -78.72 -29.82 22.92
N ALA A 451 -79.70 -29.35 22.09
CA ALA A 451 -81.15 -29.78 22.04
C ALA A 451 -82.12 -28.95 21.09
N PRO A 452 -83.19 -29.54 20.46
CA PRO A 452 -84.28 -28.90 19.65
C PRO A 452 -85.76 -29.20 20.16
N PRO A 453 -86.90 -29.13 19.37
CA PRO A 453 -87.72 -28.05 18.75
C PRO A 453 -89.24 -28.01 19.22
N PRO A 454 -90.20 -27.24 18.61
CA PRO A 454 -91.40 -27.84 17.94
C PRO A 454 -92.06 -27.02 16.76
N ARG A 455 -93.24 -27.47 16.24
CA ARG A 455 -93.78 -27.34 14.84
C ARG A 455 -95.26 -26.82 14.70
N LEU A 456 -95.58 -26.22 13.52
CA LEU A 456 -96.87 -26.05 12.75
C LEU A 456 -97.90 -24.92 13.11
N PRO A 457 -98.80 -24.39 12.20
CA PRO A 457 -99.31 -24.91 10.89
C PRO A 457 -99.37 -23.93 9.68
N VAL A 458 -99.83 -24.44 8.51
CA VAL A 458 -99.88 -23.79 7.16
C VAL A 458 -101.28 -23.27 6.82
N SER A 459 -101.37 -22.10 6.17
CA SER A 459 -102.58 -21.53 5.54
C SER A 459 -102.25 -21.04 4.12
N THR A 460 -103.08 -21.34 3.13
CA THR A 460 -102.73 -21.27 1.69
C THR A 460 -102.63 -19.86 1.07
N ALA A 461 -102.74 -18.78 1.85
CA ALA A 461 -102.25 -17.44 1.47
C ALA A 461 -100.72 -17.32 1.68
N SER A 462 -100.14 -18.18 2.51
CA SER A 462 -98.72 -18.20 2.83
C SER A 462 -97.84 -18.78 1.72
N ALA A 463 -98.40 -19.36 0.65
CA ALA A 463 -97.58 -20.01 -0.37
C ALA A 463 -96.96 -19.00 -1.35
N SER A 464 -97.69 -17.93 -1.71
CA SER A 464 -97.14 -16.80 -2.46
C SER A 464 -96.21 -15.96 -1.59
N ASP A 465 -96.57 -15.74 -0.33
CA ASP A 465 -95.74 -14.99 0.62
C ASP A 465 -94.48 -15.78 1.00
N ALA A 466 -94.54 -17.11 1.11
CA ALA A 466 -93.35 -17.95 1.29
C ALA A 466 -92.47 -18.00 0.03
N ARG A 467 -93.05 -17.91 -1.17
CA ARG A 467 -92.27 -17.79 -2.41
C ARG A 467 -91.60 -16.42 -2.53
N LEU A 468 -92.30 -15.34 -2.19
CA LEU A 468 -91.71 -13.99 -2.11
C LEU A 468 -90.62 -13.94 -1.04
N ALA A 469 -90.86 -14.46 0.15
CA ALA A 469 -89.85 -14.54 1.22
C ALA A 469 -88.64 -15.40 0.81
N LEU A 470 -88.85 -16.49 0.07
CA LEU A 470 -87.75 -17.31 -0.46
C LEU A 470 -86.95 -16.55 -1.52
N ILE A 471 -87.62 -15.81 -2.42
CA ILE A 471 -86.95 -15.00 -3.44
C ILE A 471 -86.19 -13.84 -2.80
N GLU A 472 -86.77 -13.17 -1.80
CA GLU A 472 -86.11 -12.11 -1.02
C GLU A 472 -84.90 -12.66 -0.26
N GLN A 473 -85.02 -13.85 0.34
CA GLN A 473 -83.90 -14.53 0.99
C GLN A 473 -82.81 -14.90 -0.03
N GLN A 474 -83.17 -15.40 -1.21
CA GLN A 474 -82.21 -15.70 -2.28
C GLN A 474 -81.53 -14.44 -2.81
N LEU A 475 -82.26 -13.32 -2.94
CA LEU A 475 -81.72 -12.03 -3.36
C LEU A 475 -80.73 -11.50 -2.33
N LEU A 476 -81.07 -11.57 -1.04
CA LEU A 476 -80.20 -11.13 0.05
C LEU A 476 -78.93 -11.99 0.15
N VAL A 477 -79.04 -13.31 -0.05
CA VAL A 477 -77.86 -14.20 -0.14
C VAL A 477 -77.01 -13.85 -1.36
N ALA A 478 -77.62 -13.58 -2.51
CA ALA A 478 -76.91 -13.18 -3.72
C ALA A 478 -76.21 -11.81 -3.56
N GLU A 479 -76.84 -10.85 -2.88
CA GLU A 479 -76.24 -9.56 -2.55
C GLU A 479 -75.06 -9.71 -1.60
N GLN A 480 -75.19 -10.53 -0.55
CA GLN A 480 -74.08 -10.85 0.35
C GLN A 480 -72.92 -11.53 -0.37
N GLN A 481 -73.21 -12.47 -1.28
CA GLN A 481 -72.18 -13.12 -2.11
C GLN A 481 -71.49 -12.13 -3.04
N ARG A 482 -72.25 -11.23 -3.67
CA ARG A 482 -71.70 -10.17 -4.53
C ARG A 482 -70.80 -9.22 -3.73
N ASP A 483 -71.23 -8.80 -2.54
CA ASP A 483 -70.48 -7.87 -1.72
C ASP A 483 -69.20 -8.52 -1.15
N ALA A 484 -69.27 -9.81 -0.77
CA ALA A 484 -68.09 -10.59 -0.40
C ALA A 484 -67.10 -10.76 -1.58
N ALA A 485 -67.60 -11.04 -2.78
CA ALA A 485 -66.77 -11.11 -3.98
C ALA A 485 -66.10 -9.76 -4.30
N ASN A 486 -66.83 -8.65 -4.15
CA ASN A 486 -66.28 -7.30 -4.33
C ASN A 486 -65.18 -6.96 -3.32
N GLN A 487 -65.34 -7.37 -2.05
CA GLN A 487 -64.30 -7.21 -1.03
C GLN A 487 -63.04 -8.02 -1.37
N GLN A 488 -63.19 -9.29 -1.76
CA GLN A 488 -62.07 -10.12 -2.20
C GLN A 488 -61.34 -9.52 -3.41
N LEU A 489 -62.09 -8.91 -4.34
CA LEU A 489 -61.52 -8.27 -5.53
C LEU A 489 -60.74 -6.99 -5.18
N LEU A 490 -61.24 -6.19 -4.23
CA LEU A 490 -60.51 -5.03 -3.69
C LEU A 490 -59.23 -5.46 -2.97
N GLU A 491 -59.27 -6.49 -2.13
CA GLU A 491 -58.10 -7.02 -1.45
C GLU A 491 -57.08 -7.61 -2.45
N ALA A 492 -57.55 -8.27 -3.50
CA ALA A 492 -56.69 -8.78 -4.57
C ALA A 492 -56.02 -7.64 -5.34
N LEU A 493 -56.73 -6.55 -5.62
CA LEU A 493 -56.17 -5.35 -6.25
C LEU A 493 -55.13 -4.68 -5.34
N GLN A 494 -55.41 -4.54 -4.04
CA GLN A 494 -54.44 -3.99 -3.09
C GLN A 494 -53.18 -4.85 -2.99
N ARG A 495 -53.32 -6.18 -3.00
CA ARG A 495 -52.18 -7.11 -3.06
C ARG A 495 -51.41 -6.99 -4.37
N ALA A 496 -52.08 -6.81 -5.50
CA ALA A 496 -51.44 -6.60 -6.79
C ALA A 496 -50.67 -5.28 -6.83
N ASP A 497 -51.23 -4.20 -6.30
CA ASP A 497 -50.58 -2.89 -6.20
C ASP A 497 -49.34 -2.93 -5.29
N ALA A 498 -49.46 -3.60 -4.13
CA ALA A 498 -48.32 -3.81 -3.23
C ALA A 498 -47.21 -4.64 -3.88
N ALA A 499 -47.57 -5.70 -4.60
CA ALA A 499 -46.62 -6.52 -5.35
C ALA A 499 -45.94 -5.71 -6.48
N ALA A 500 -46.69 -4.86 -7.19
CA ALA A 500 -46.16 -3.98 -8.22
C ALA A 500 -45.19 -2.93 -7.65
N ALA A 501 -45.53 -2.33 -6.51
CA ALA A 501 -44.65 -1.41 -5.79
C ALA A 501 -43.36 -2.10 -5.33
N GLY A 502 -43.46 -3.32 -4.78
CA GLY A 502 -42.31 -4.14 -4.41
C GLY A 502 -41.42 -4.50 -5.61
N ALA A 503 -42.02 -4.84 -6.76
CA ALA A 503 -41.28 -5.11 -7.99
C ALA A 503 -40.53 -3.87 -8.51
N ALA A 504 -41.17 -2.69 -8.45
CA ALA A 504 -40.53 -1.43 -8.81
C ALA A 504 -39.34 -1.08 -7.88
N GLN A 505 -39.48 -1.33 -6.57
CA GLN A 505 -38.40 -1.10 -5.62
C GLN A 505 -37.22 -2.06 -5.85
N ARG A 506 -37.49 -3.34 -6.15
CA ARG A 506 -36.45 -4.31 -6.52
C ARG A 506 -35.72 -3.90 -7.81
N ALA A 507 -36.43 -3.44 -8.82
CA ALA A 507 -35.82 -2.95 -10.05
C ALA A 507 -34.92 -1.72 -9.80
N ALA A 508 -35.34 -0.80 -8.94
CA ALA A 508 -34.53 0.37 -8.57
C ALA A 508 -33.27 -0.02 -7.78
N LEU A 509 -33.36 -1.00 -6.89
CA LEU A 509 -32.20 -1.53 -6.16
C LEU A 509 -31.23 -2.26 -7.10
N GLN A 510 -31.73 -3.05 -8.05
CA GLN A 510 -30.92 -3.71 -9.07
C GLN A 510 -30.16 -2.70 -9.95
N GLN A 511 -30.82 -1.60 -10.35
CA GLN A 511 -30.15 -0.51 -11.08
C GLN A 511 -29.02 0.14 -10.27
N ARG A 512 -29.23 0.40 -8.98
CA ARG A 512 -28.17 0.93 -8.10
C ARG A 512 -27.01 -0.04 -7.93
N LEU A 513 -27.30 -1.34 -7.83
CA LEU A 513 -26.29 -2.38 -7.71
C LEU A 513 -25.43 -2.43 -8.98
N GLN A 514 -26.06 -2.41 -10.16
CA GLN A 514 -25.36 -2.32 -11.45
C GLN A 514 -24.52 -1.04 -11.58
N GLU A 515 -25.03 0.10 -11.11
CA GLU A 515 -24.27 1.36 -11.12
C GLU A 515 -23.04 1.30 -10.19
N LEU A 516 -23.18 0.70 -9.01
CA LEU A 516 -22.06 0.48 -8.08
C LEU A 516 -21.03 -0.50 -8.64
N GLU A 517 -21.46 -1.58 -9.28
CA GLU A 517 -20.58 -2.53 -9.96
C GLU A 517 -19.81 -1.86 -11.10
N ALA A 518 -20.47 -1.04 -11.92
CA ALA A 518 -19.83 -0.28 -12.97
C ALA A 518 -18.79 0.72 -12.42
N ARG A 519 -19.10 1.40 -11.30
CA ARG A 519 -18.15 2.30 -10.63
C ARG A 519 -16.96 1.53 -10.04
N LEU A 520 -17.19 0.36 -9.45
CA LEU A 520 -16.13 -0.46 -8.88
C LEU A 520 -15.22 -1.01 -9.99
N SER A 521 -15.78 -1.47 -11.12
CA SER A 521 -15.02 -1.86 -12.31
C SER A 521 -14.13 -0.72 -12.81
N LEU A 522 -14.69 0.49 -12.94
CA LEU A 522 -13.92 1.67 -13.36
C LEU A 522 -12.80 2.01 -12.36
N MET A 523 -13.05 1.92 -11.05
CA MET A 523 -12.02 2.17 -10.05
C MET A 523 -10.90 1.11 -10.10
N LEU A 524 -11.24 -0.16 -10.37
CA LEU A 524 -10.26 -1.22 -10.55
C LEU A 524 -9.41 -1.00 -11.80
N GLU A 525 -10.02 -0.59 -12.93
CA GLU A 525 -9.28 -0.21 -14.14
C GLU A 525 -8.30 0.94 -13.87
N LEU A 526 -8.76 2.02 -13.23
CA LEU A 526 -7.91 3.16 -12.88
C LEU A 526 -6.78 2.78 -11.90
N LEU A 527 -7.02 1.83 -11.00
CA LEU A 527 -6.02 1.32 -10.07
C LEU A 527 -4.99 0.45 -10.81
N GLY A 528 -5.44 -0.35 -11.79
CA GLY A 528 -4.59 -1.08 -12.73
C GLY A 528 -3.68 -0.15 -13.53
N GLU A 529 -4.23 0.86 -14.19
CA GLU A 529 -3.46 1.87 -14.94
C GLU A 529 -2.42 2.59 -14.05
N ARG A 530 -2.78 2.90 -12.81
CA ARG A 530 -1.86 3.49 -11.84
C ARG A 530 -0.73 2.54 -11.45
N ASN A 531 -1.02 1.25 -11.25
CA ASN A 531 0.00 0.25 -10.96
C ASN A 531 0.95 0.07 -12.15
N GLU A 532 0.43 -0.04 -13.37
CA GLU A 532 1.27 -0.08 -14.59
C GLU A 532 2.17 1.16 -14.69
N ARG A 533 1.65 2.34 -14.32
CA ARG A 533 2.45 3.57 -14.31
C ARG A 533 3.55 3.55 -13.24
N ILE A 534 3.29 2.96 -12.08
CA ILE A 534 4.30 2.77 -11.03
C ILE A 534 5.39 1.82 -11.52
N GLU A 535 5.03 0.68 -12.11
CA GLU A 535 6.00 -0.28 -12.67
C GLU A 535 6.88 0.35 -13.75
N GLN A 536 6.30 1.18 -14.64
CA GLN A 536 7.07 1.96 -15.61
C GLN A 536 8.08 2.89 -14.94
N LEU A 537 7.65 3.64 -13.91
CA LEU A 537 8.54 4.55 -13.19
C LEU A 537 9.64 3.80 -12.43
N GLU A 538 9.35 2.62 -11.89
CA GLU A 538 10.36 1.77 -11.23
C GLU A 538 11.41 1.28 -12.24
N LEU A 539 10.98 0.85 -13.42
CA LEU A 539 11.88 0.50 -14.52
C LEU A 539 12.75 1.68 -14.96
N ASP A 540 12.16 2.87 -15.13
CA ASP A 540 12.89 4.10 -15.46
C ASP A 540 13.95 4.42 -14.38
N VAL A 541 13.60 4.26 -13.09
CA VAL A 541 14.53 4.48 -11.98
C VAL A 541 15.65 3.46 -11.97
N GLN A 542 15.35 2.19 -12.26
CA GLN A 542 16.37 1.14 -12.39
C GLN A 542 17.33 1.42 -13.55
N GLU A 543 16.81 1.84 -14.71
CA GLU A 543 17.61 2.21 -15.87
C GLU A 543 18.48 3.44 -15.57
N MET A 544 17.92 4.48 -14.95
CA MET A 544 18.69 5.65 -14.49
C MET A 544 19.81 5.23 -13.54
N ARG A 545 19.53 4.37 -12.56
CA ARG A 545 20.55 3.85 -11.63
C ARG A 545 21.65 3.10 -12.38
N HIS A 546 21.28 2.30 -13.38
CA HIS A 546 22.24 1.57 -14.20
C HIS A 546 23.14 2.53 -15.00
N ILE A 547 22.57 3.54 -15.65
CA ILE A 547 23.30 4.58 -16.38
C ILE A 547 24.26 5.32 -15.44
N PHE A 548 23.80 5.72 -14.25
CA PHE A 548 24.67 6.39 -13.27
C PHE A 548 25.82 5.49 -12.79
N HIS A 549 25.57 4.20 -12.56
CA HIS A 549 26.64 3.26 -12.21
C HIS A 549 27.65 3.10 -13.34
N GLN A 550 27.20 3.00 -14.59
CA GLN A 550 28.09 2.95 -15.75
C GLN A 550 28.94 4.23 -15.87
N GLN A 551 28.33 5.40 -15.70
CA GLN A 551 29.04 6.69 -15.72
C GLN A 551 30.07 6.81 -14.59
N LEU A 552 29.70 6.39 -13.37
CA LEU A 552 30.62 6.36 -12.23
C LEU A 552 31.78 5.38 -12.46
N SER A 553 31.51 4.20 -13.02
CA SER A 553 32.54 3.23 -13.39
C SER A 553 33.50 3.81 -14.43
N LEU A 554 32.97 4.43 -15.48
CA LEU A 554 33.78 5.07 -16.51
C LEU A 554 34.66 6.20 -15.93
N ALA A 555 34.09 7.02 -15.04
CA ALA A 555 34.84 8.08 -14.38
C ALA A 555 35.94 7.52 -13.45
N ALA A 556 35.66 6.44 -12.73
CA ALA A 556 36.64 5.74 -11.91
C ALA A 556 37.78 5.17 -12.76
N ASP A 557 37.46 4.51 -13.89
CA ASP A 557 38.45 3.99 -14.82
C ASP A 557 39.33 5.08 -15.42
N GLN A 558 38.74 6.23 -15.78
CA GLN A 558 39.48 7.40 -16.25
C GLN A 558 40.42 7.96 -15.17
N LEU A 559 39.97 8.04 -13.92
CA LEU A 559 40.81 8.45 -12.79
C LEU A 559 41.96 7.47 -12.54
N PHE A 560 41.71 6.16 -12.61
CA PHE A 560 42.76 5.14 -12.51
C PHE A 560 43.77 5.22 -13.66
N ALA A 561 43.31 5.42 -14.89
CA ALA A 561 44.17 5.60 -16.04
C ALA A 561 45.03 6.87 -15.92
N ALA A 562 44.43 8.00 -15.51
CA ALA A 562 45.14 9.25 -15.26
C ALA A 562 46.19 9.09 -14.15
N ARG A 563 45.86 8.38 -13.07
CA ARG A 563 46.80 8.07 -11.98
C ARG A 563 47.97 7.22 -12.47
N ARG A 564 47.73 6.16 -13.25
CA ARG A 564 48.81 5.37 -13.86
C ARG A 564 49.71 6.20 -14.77
N GLN A 565 49.13 7.10 -15.56
CA GLN A 565 49.91 8.00 -16.41
C GLN A 565 50.79 8.96 -15.60
N LEU A 566 50.30 9.45 -14.46
CA LEU A 566 51.10 10.23 -13.51
C LEU A 566 52.22 9.39 -12.91
N GLU A 567 51.94 8.16 -12.46
CA GLU A 567 52.96 7.26 -11.91
C GLU A 567 54.05 6.91 -12.95
N VAL A 568 53.67 6.69 -14.22
CA VAL A 568 54.64 6.47 -15.31
C VAL A 568 55.46 7.73 -15.58
N ARG A 569 54.85 8.92 -15.57
CA ARG A 569 55.57 10.18 -15.74
C ARG A 569 56.53 10.45 -14.58
N ASP A 570 56.11 10.21 -13.35
CA ASP A 570 56.95 10.35 -12.17
C ASP A 570 58.11 9.34 -12.22
N GLY A 571 57.85 8.10 -12.63
CA GLY A 571 58.88 7.08 -12.89
C GLY A 571 59.87 7.50 -13.97
N GLN A 572 59.40 8.02 -15.11
CA GLN A 572 60.27 8.56 -16.18
C GLN A 572 61.08 9.77 -15.71
N GLN A 573 60.50 10.66 -14.89
CA GLN A 573 61.25 11.79 -14.32
C GLN A 573 62.31 11.34 -13.32
N LEU A 574 62.05 10.27 -12.56
CA LEU A 574 63.03 9.63 -11.68
C LEU A 574 64.15 8.97 -12.50
N GLU A 575 63.83 8.21 -13.56
CA GLU A 575 64.85 7.63 -14.45
C GLU A 575 65.70 8.70 -15.15
N VAL A 576 65.09 9.82 -15.59
CA VAL A 576 65.83 10.96 -16.16
C VAL A 576 66.71 11.63 -15.11
N ARG A 577 66.24 11.77 -13.86
CA ARG A 577 67.06 12.29 -12.76
C ARG A 577 68.21 11.36 -12.40
N ASP A 578 67.96 10.06 -12.33
CA ASP A 578 68.98 9.05 -12.02
C ASP A 578 69.99 8.93 -13.17
N GLY A 579 69.54 9.03 -14.42
CA GLY A 579 70.39 9.12 -15.60
C GLY A 579 71.26 10.37 -15.62
N GLN A 580 70.69 11.54 -15.29
CA GLN A 580 71.43 12.79 -15.15
C GLN A 580 72.43 12.76 -13.97
N GLN A 581 72.09 12.10 -12.87
CA GLN A 581 73.02 11.88 -11.75
C GLN A 581 74.16 10.92 -12.13
N GLN A 582 73.87 9.85 -12.86
CA GLN A 582 74.91 8.95 -13.39
C GLN A 582 75.80 9.64 -14.44
N GLU A 583 75.24 10.46 -15.33
CA GLU A 583 76.02 11.27 -16.27
C GLU A 583 76.88 12.31 -15.54
N GLN A 584 76.36 12.97 -14.50
CA GLN A 584 77.17 13.85 -13.65
C GLN A 584 78.29 13.09 -12.94
N GLN A 585 78.03 11.88 -12.43
CA GLN A 585 79.07 11.05 -11.83
C GLN A 585 80.12 10.59 -12.85
N GLN A 586 79.72 10.19 -14.07
CA GLN A 586 80.66 9.85 -15.13
C GLN A 586 81.48 11.06 -15.59
N GLN A 587 80.87 12.24 -15.71
CA GLN A 587 81.60 13.47 -16.03
C GLN A 587 82.56 13.88 -14.90
N GLN A 588 82.22 13.64 -13.63
CA GLN A 588 83.15 13.83 -12.51
C GLN A 588 84.30 12.81 -12.55
N GLN A 589 84.02 11.54 -12.87
CA GLN A 589 85.06 10.51 -13.03
C GLN A 589 85.96 10.74 -14.25
N GLN A 590 85.46 11.38 -15.32
CA GLN A 590 86.28 11.78 -16.47
C GLN A 590 87.04 13.10 -16.27
N LYS A 591 86.57 13.99 -15.37
CA LYS A 591 87.30 15.21 -14.98
C LYS A 591 88.50 14.92 -14.10
N GLN A 592 88.44 13.91 -13.23
CA GLN A 592 89.55 13.52 -12.35
C GLN A 592 90.88 13.24 -13.09
N PRO A 593 90.93 12.44 -14.18
CA PRO A 593 92.18 12.22 -14.91
C PRO A 593 92.63 13.45 -15.71
N LEU A 594 91.71 14.35 -16.09
CA LEU A 594 92.07 15.58 -16.82
C LEU A 594 92.69 16.63 -15.89
N GLU A 595 92.19 16.74 -14.66
CA GLU A 595 92.78 17.59 -13.60
C GLU A 595 94.10 17.01 -13.10
N GLU A 596 94.22 15.68 -12.95
CA GLU A 596 95.51 15.04 -12.65
C GLU A 596 96.54 15.21 -13.79
N GLN A 597 96.10 15.19 -15.05
CA GLN A 597 96.98 15.42 -16.20
C GLN A 597 97.37 16.90 -16.34
N GLN A 598 96.49 17.85 -16.03
CA GLN A 598 96.83 19.28 -15.96
C GLN A 598 97.74 19.60 -14.77
N GLN A 599 97.54 18.96 -13.61
CA GLN A 599 98.46 19.07 -12.47
C GLN A 599 99.81 18.42 -12.77
N ALA A 600 99.85 17.31 -13.52
CA ALA A 600 101.10 16.70 -13.98
C ALA A 600 101.84 17.59 -15.00
N GLN A 601 101.12 18.26 -15.90
CA GLN A 601 101.71 19.22 -16.85
C GLN A 601 102.17 20.51 -16.15
N GLN A 602 101.46 20.99 -15.12
CA GLN A 602 101.91 22.11 -14.29
C GLN A 602 103.16 21.74 -13.49
N ARG A 603 103.24 20.52 -12.92
CA ARG A 603 104.45 20.02 -12.26
C ARG A 603 105.63 19.86 -13.22
N GLN A 604 105.39 19.50 -14.49
CA GLN A 604 106.44 19.46 -15.52
C GLN A 604 106.87 20.85 -15.98
N ALA A 605 105.97 21.85 -15.99
CA ALA A 605 106.31 23.23 -16.31
C ALA A 605 107.05 23.95 -15.16
N GLU A 606 106.79 23.58 -13.90
CA GLU A 606 107.52 24.11 -12.74
C GLU A 606 108.91 23.48 -12.55
N ALA A 607 109.15 22.27 -13.06
CA ALA A 607 110.48 21.64 -13.05
C ALA A 607 111.43 22.14 -14.16
N ALA A 608 110.94 22.99 -15.08
CA ALA A 608 111.70 23.59 -16.17
C ALA A 608 112.03 25.09 -15.94
N ARG A 609 111.78 25.60 -14.72
CA ARG A 609 112.30 26.87 -14.21
C ARG A 609 113.27 26.57 -13.07
#